data_AF-W6NEG7-F1
#
_entry.id   AF-W6NEG7-F1
#
_cell.length_a   1.000
_cell.length_b   1.000
_cell.length_c   1.000
_cell.angle_alpha   90.00
_cell.angle_beta   90.00
_cell.angle_gamma   90.00
#
_symmetry.space_group_name_H-M   'P 1'
#
loop_
_entity.id
_entity.type
_entity.pdbx_description
1 polymer ?
#
loop_
_entity_poly.entity_id
_entity_poly.type
_entity_poly.pdbx_seq_one_letter_code
_entity_poly.pdbx_strand_id
1 'polypeptide(L)'
;MSDHFIPYSLLKHRKRHVGRPRMFWNLVVVNYEKYRLHHILLFGLLLLYSLAGALVFCGLESGTEDLKNEEETKSLIRQSVAAKKDLVERIHVIFTEANAQFFNETELRKAIDKYDESMSIKPVIQKEKRWDLWGGLYYAGTIYTTIGYGDLAAETFWGRLFTMVYAVFGIPMVVTILNDWGTIMFNVANKIWKKKFPSLLQPIKDFFATKKRQGSQEVSLFEILAGHFPRSLG
;
A
#
# COMPACT_ATOMS: atom_id res chain seq x y z
N MET A 1 -3.36 -83.71 21.32
CA MET A 1 -2.52 -82.64 20.74
C MET A 1 -3.27 -81.35 21.01
N SER A 2 -2.75 -80.57 21.94
CA SER A 2 -3.45 -79.55 22.71
C SER A 2 -3.47 -78.19 22.00
N ASP A 3 -4.66 -77.69 21.69
CA ASP A 3 -4.89 -76.32 21.23
C ASP A 3 -4.63 -75.34 22.38
N HIS A 4 -3.51 -74.62 22.31
CA HIS A 4 -3.19 -73.51 23.20
C HIS A 4 -3.90 -72.23 22.73
N PHE A 5 -5.13 -72.06 23.20
CA PHE A 5 -5.89 -70.82 23.08
C PHE A 5 -5.34 -69.79 24.08
N ILE A 6 -4.56 -68.82 23.61
CA ILE A 6 -4.06 -67.72 24.43
C ILE A 6 -5.21 -66.73 24.69
N PRO A 7 -5.58 -66.45 25.96
CA PRO A 7 -6.68 -65.56 26.26
C PRO A 7 -6.34 -64.09 25.96
N TYR A 8 -7.29 -63.36 25.35
CA TYR A 8 -7.21 -61.94 24.97
C TYR A 8 -7.07 -60.94 26.14
N SER A 9 -6.88 -61.40 27.38
CA SER A 9 -6.85 -60.59 28.59
C SER A 9 -5.48 -59.98 28.94
N LEU A 10 -4.41 -60.27 28.18
CA LEU A 10 -3.03 -59.86 28.51
C LEU A 10 -2.47 -58.65 27.74
N LEU A 11 -3.25 -57.97 26.89
CA LEU A 11 -2.80 -56.75 26.19
C LEU A 11 -3.27 -55.45 26.88
N LYS A 12 -3.41 -55.47 28.21
CA LYS A 12 -3.70 -54.28 29.01
C LYS A 12 -2.54 -53.98 29.96
N HIS A 13 -1.63 -53.15 29.49
CA HIS A 13 -0.70 -52.25 30.22
C HIS A 13 0.74 -52.29 29.69
N ARG A 14 1.04 -51.35 28.80
CA ARG A 14 2.35 -50.68 28.78
C ARG A 14 2.21 -49.24 28.29
N LYS A 15 1.63 -48.37 29.13
CA LYS A 15 1.83 -46.93 29.02
C LYS A 15 3.29 -46.65 29.37
N ARG A 16 4.14 -46.37 28.37
CA ARG A 16 5.42 -45.69 28.62
C ARG A 16 5.22 -44.21 28.39
N HIS A 17 5.54 -43.46 29.43
CA HIS A 17 5.59 -42.01 29.43
C HIS A 17 6.80 -41.50 28.62
N VAL A 18 6.51 -40.46 27.83
CA VAL A 18 7.24 -39.19 27.68
C VAL A 18 8.67 -39.23 27.12
N GLY A 19 8.80 -38.52 25.99
CA GLY A 19 10.06 -37.93 25.56
C GLY A 19 9.90 -37.12 24.28
N ARG A 20 9.47 -35.85 24.37
CA ARG A 20 9.94 -34.75 23.51
C ARG A 20 9.38 -33.40 24.02
N PRO A 21 10.23 -32.42 24.37
CA PRO A 21 9.77 -31.12 24.86
C PRO A 21 9.21 -30.32 23.67
N ARG A 22 7.89 -30.37 23.48
CA ARG A 22 7.15 -29.43 22.61
C ARG A 22 6.55 -28.27 23.41
N MET A 23 7.19 -27.84 24.51
CA MET A 23 6.63 -26.76 25.32
C MET A 23 6.54 -25.44 24.54
N PHE A 24 7.53 -25.11 23.70
CA PHE A 24 7.46 -23.90 22.85
C PHE A 24 6.29 -23.96 21.86
N TRP A 25 6.17 -25.06 21.11
CA TRP A 25 5.09 -25.23 20.13
C TRP A 25 3.70 -25.26 20.76
N ASN A 26 3.54 -25.90 21.93
CA ASN A 26 2.27 -25.88 22.65
C ASN A 26 1.96 -24.51 23.26
N LEU A 27 2.97 -23.76 23.70
CA LEU A 27 2.78 -22.39 24.20
C LEU A 27 2.38 -21.45 23.07
N VAL A 28 3.05 -21.54 21.91
CA VAL A 28 2.72 -20.76 20.71
C VAL A 28 1.31 -21.09 20.23
N VAL A 29 0.92 -22.37 20.16
CA VAL A 29 -0.41 -22.82 19.74
C VAL A 29 -1.52 -22.41 20.72
N VAL A 30 -1.27 -22.48 22.03
CA VAL A 30 -2.25 -22.10 23.06
C VAL A 30 -2.41 -20.58 23.17
N ASN A 31 -1.34 -19.80 22.95
CA ASN A 31 -1.45 -18.34 22.81
C ASN A 31 -1.99 -17.92 21.42
N TYR A 32 -1.91 -18.79 20.41
CA TYR A 32 -2.36 -18.55 19.02
C TYR A 32 -3.87 -18.29 18.92
N GLU A 33 -4.67 -19.16 19.55
CA GLU A 33 -6.13 -19.08 19.62
C GLU A 33 -6.59 -17.89 20.48
N LYS A 34 -5.84 -17.57 21.54
CA LYS A 34 -6.22 -16.57 22.54
C LYS A 34 -6.07 -15.11 22.06
N TYR A 35 -5.18 -14.85 21.09
CA TYR A 35 -4.81 -13.50 20.67
C TYR A 35 -5.14 -13.15 19.21
N ARG A 36 -5.89 -13.98 18.46
CA ARG A 36 -6.14 -13.73 17.02
C ARG A 36 -4.83 -13.56 16.21
N LEU A 37 -3.76 -14.21 16.65
CA LEU A 37 -2.40 -14.03 16.11
C LEU A 37 -2.28 -14.45 14.65
N HIS A 38 -3.17 -15.31 14.14
CA HIS A 38 -3.17 -15.71 12.73
C HIS A 38 -3.25 -14.50 11.78
N HIS A 39 -4.09 -13.51 12.11
CA HIS A 39 -4.28 -12.33 11.26
C HIS A 39 -3.07 -11.39 11.27
N ILE A 40 -2.45 -11.20 12.44
CA ILE A 40 -1.24 -10.39 12.59
C ILE A 40 -0.04 -11.09 11.94
N LEU A 41 0.01 -12.41 12.03
CA LEU A 41 1.06 -13.22 11.43
C LEU A 41 0.99 -13.23 9.89
N LEU A 42 -0.21 -13.29 9.30
CA LEU A 42 -0.38 -13.15 7.84
C LEU A 42 0.06 -11.76 7.35
N PHE A 43 -0.26 -10.71 8.11
CA PHE A 43 0.21 -9.36 7.80
C PHE A 43 1.73 -9.23 7.93
N GLY A 44 2.32 -9.81 8.98
CA GLY A 44 3.78 -9.87 9.14
C GLY A 44 4.47 -10.67 8.05
N LEU A 45 3.87 -11.77 7.60
CA LEU A 45 4.33 -12.56 6.46
C LEU A 45 4.31 -11.75 5.17
N LEU A 46 3.24 -10.98 4.94
CA LEU A 46 3.15 -10.06 3.79
C LEU A 46 4.25 -9.00 3.85
N LEU A 47 4.51 -8.39 5.01
CA LEU A 47 5.59 -7.41 5.15
C LEU A 47 6.96 -8.02 4.85
N LEU A 48 7.25 -9.22 5.36
CA LEU A 48 8.49 -9.93 5.06
C LEU A 48 8.59 -10.31 3.58
N TYR A 49 7.47 -10.74 2.98
CA TYR A 49 7.39 -11.04 1.55
C TYR A 49 7.68 -9.80 0.69
N SER A 50 7.09 -8.65 1.03
CA SER A 50 7.32 -7.38 0.34
C SER A 50 8.76 -6.89 0.48
N LEU A 51 9.37 -7.05 1.66
CA LEU A 51 10.79 -6.72 1.88
C LEU A 51 11.71 -7.65 1.07
N ALA A 52 11.42 -8.96 1.06
CA ALA A 52 12.19 -9.92 0.26
C ALA A 52 12.08 -9.61 -1.23
N GLY A 53 10.87 -9.32 -1.72
CA GLY A 53 10.63 -8.87 -3.10
C GLY A 53 11.41 -7.60 -3.42
N ALA A 54 11.34 -6.58 -2.56
CA ALA A 54 12.06 -5.33 -2.73
C ALA A 54 13.57 -5.52 -2.86
N LEU A 55 14.18 -6.35 -2.00
CA LEU A 55 15.61 -6.66 -2.08
C LEU A 55 16.00 -7.32 -3.40
N VAL A 56 15.18 -8.27 -3.88
CA VAL A 56 15.41 -8.94 -5.17
C VAL A 56 15.27 -7.96 -6.33
N PHE A 57 14.21 -7.14 -6.36
CA PHE A 57 14.01 -6.15 -7.41
C PHE A 57 15.11 -5.10 -7.44
N CYS A 58 15.51 -4.57 -6.28
CA CYS A 58 16.66 -3.67 -6.20
C CYS A 58 17.92 -4.36 -6.70
N GLY A 59 18.18 -5.62 -6.33
CA GLY A 59 19.35 -6.36 -6.81
C GLY A 59 19.37 -6.56 -8.33
N LEU A 60 18.21 -6.83 -8.95
CA LEU A 60 18.10 -7.10 -10.38
C LEU A 60 18.09 -5.84 -11.25
N GLU A 61 17.42 -4.77 -10.81
CA GLU A 61 17.14 -3.60 -11.65
C GLU A 61 18.07 -2.42 -11.37
N SER A 62 18.59 -2.27 -10.14
CA SER A 62 19.38 -1.10 -9.75
C SER A 62 20.64 -0.91 -10.60
N GLY A 63 21.32 -2.00 -10.97
CA GLY A 63 22.51 -1.92 -11.82
C GLY A 63 22.20 -1.46 -13.24
N THR A 64 21.04 -1.83 -13.78
CA THR A 64 20.64 -1.42 -15.14
C THR A 64 20.22 0.04 -15.16
N GLU A 65 19.51 0.49 -14.12
CA GLU A 65 19.15 1.91 -13.96
C GLU A 65 20.40 2.79 -13.82
N ASP A 66 21.37 2.39 -13.00
CA ASP A 66 22.60 3.18 -12.79
C ASP A 66 23.37 3.37 -14.12
N LEU A 67 23.49 2.31 -14.93
CA LEU A 67 24.14 2.37 -16.24
C LEU A 67 23.39 3.29 -17.21
N LYS A 68 22.06 3.21 -17.26
CA LYS A 68 21.23 4.06 -18.12
C LYS A 68 21.32 5.53 -17.72
N ASN A 69 21.22 5.81 -16.42
CA ASN A 69 21.33 7.17 -15.89
C ASN A 69 22.72 7.75 -16.16
N GLU A 70 23.78 6.95 -16.05
CA GLU A 70 25.14 7.38 -16.37
C GLU A 70 25.31 7.68 -17.87
N GLU A 71 24.79 6.81 -18.74
CA GLU A 71 24.85 7.00 -20.19
C GLU A 71 24.03 8.21 -20.65
N GLU A 72 22.82 8.37 -20.12
CA GLU A 72 21.94 9.51 -20.38
C GLU A 72 22.64 10.82 -19.97
N THR A 73 23.15 10.90 -18.74
CA THR A 73 23.92 12.05 -18.24
C THR A 73 25.14 12.34 -19.11
N LYS A 74 25.91 11.33 -19.49
CA LYS A 74 27.06 11.50 -20.40
C LYS A 74 26.63 12.04 -21.77
N SER A 75 25.51 11.58 -22.32
CA SER A 75 25.02 12.04 -23.62
C SER A 75 24.55 13.49 -23.56
N LEU A 76 23.85 13.89 -22.49
CA LEU A 76 23.41 15.27 -22.26
C LEU A 76 24.60 16.23 -22.10
N ILE A 77 25.62 15.83 -21.34
CA ILE A 77 26.85 16.63 -21.18
C ILE A 77 27.58 16.76 -22.53
N ARG A 78 27.65 15.69 -23.33
CA ARG A 78 28.26 15.76 -24.67
C ARG A 78 27.51 16.73 -25.58
N GLN A 79 26.18 16.70 -25.57
CA GLN A 79 25.35 17.61 -26.36
C GLN A 79 25.52 19.06 -25.90
N SER A 80 25.54 19.33 -24.60
CA SER A 80 25.72 20.69 -24.08
C SER A 80 27.11 21.26 -24.43
N VAL A 81 28.16 20.45 -24.31
CA VAL A 81 29.53 20.85 -24.68
C VAL A 81 29.63 21.09 -26.20
N ALA A 82 29.01 20.25 -27.02
CA ALA A 82 28.98 20.44 -28.47
C ALA A 82 28.25 21.73 -28.87
N ALA A 83 27.09 22.00 -28.27
CA ALA A 83 26.32 23.22 -28.52
C ALA A 83 27.08 24.49 -28.10
N LYS A 84 27.74 24.47 -26.93
CA LYS A 84 28.62 25.56 -26.50
C LYS A 84 29.76 25.81 -27.49
N LYS A 85 30.39 24.74 -27.99
CA LYS A 85 31.48 24.84 -28.97
C LYS A 85 31.00 25.45 -30.29
N ASP A 86 29.88 24.98 -30.83
CA ASP A 86 29.29 25.52 -32.07
C ASP A 86 28.92 27.01 -31.90
N LEU A 87 28.36 27.40 -30.76
CA LEU A 87 28.06 28.80 -30.46
C LEU A 87 29.32 29.67 -30.42
N VAL A 88 30.37 29.21 -29.73
CA VAL A 88 31.65 29.93 -29.65
C VAL A 88 32.28 30.08 -31.04
N GLU A 89 32.24 29.04 -31.86
CA GLU A 89 32.74 29.04 -33.23
C GLU A 89 31.97 30.01 -34.13
N ARG A 90 30.63 30.01 -34.07
CA ARG A 90 29.79 30.95 -34.82
C ARG A 90 30.05 32.40 -34.44
N ILE A 91 30.19 32.68 -33.14
CA ILE A 91 30.51 34.02 -32.67
C ILE A 91 31.90 34.44 -33.16
N HIS A 92 32.87 33.53 -33.14
CA HIS A 92 34.21 33.80 -33.67
C HIS A 92 34.19 34.20 -35.15
N VAL A 93 33.43 33.49 -35.98
CA VAL A 93 33.26 33.82 -37.41
C VAL A 93 32.65 35.20 -37.59
N ILE A 94 31.56 35.52 -36.89
CA ILE A 94 30.88 36.83 -36.99
C ILE A 94 31.82 37.98 -36.62
N PHE A 95 32.59 37.85 -35.55
CA PHE A 95 33.54 38.88 -35.13
C PHE A 95 34.71 39.04 -36.12
N THR A 96 35.16 37.93 -36.70
CA THR A 96 36.23 37.94 -37.71
C THR A 96 35.74 38.60 -39.00
N GLU A 97 34.53 38.31 -39.46
CA GLU A 97 33.91 38.95 -40.62
C GLU A 97 33.64 40.45 -40.40
N ALA A 98 33.32 40.85 -39.17
CA ALA A 98 33.13 42.25 -38.79
C ALA A 98 34.44 43.05 -38.63
N ASN A 99 35.61 42.46 -38.94
CA ASN A 99 36.95 43.05 -38.76
C ASN A 99 37.23 43.53 -37.32
N ALA A 100 36.63 42.87 -36.32
CA ALA A 100 36.86 43.19 -34.92
C ALA A 100 38.19 42.58 -34.47
N GLN A 101 39.20 43.43 -34.21
CA GLN A 101 40.57 42.99 -33.86
C GLN A 101 40.70 42.34 -32.47
N PHE A 102 39.62 42.23 -31.70
CA PHE A 102 39.68 41.89 -30.27
C PHE A 102 38.62 40.86 -29.87
N PHE A 103 38.71 39.65 -30.42
CA PHE A 103 37.90 38.52 -29.94
C PHE A 103 38.78 37.54 -29.15
N ASN A 104 38.45 37.32 -27.88
CA ASN A 104 39.13 36.35 -27.02
C ASN A 104 38.18 35.18 -26.70
N GLU A 105 38.37 34.06 -27.39
CA GLU A 105 37.55 32.86 -27.24
C GLU A 105 37.54 32.33 -25.80
N THR A 106 38.66 32.45 -25.10
CA THR A 106 38.79 31.94 -23.72
C THR A 106 37.94 32.75 -22.75
N GLU A 107 37.90 34.07 -22.91
CA GLU A 107 37.04 34.94 -22.09
C GLU A 107 35.56 34.74 -22.41
N LEU A 108 35.20 34.51 -23.68
CA LEU A 108 33.83 34.16 -24.05
C LEU A 108 33.39 32.85 -23.39
N ARG A 109 34.23 31.81 -23.44
CA ARG A 109 33.94 30.51 -22.79
C ARG A 109 33.75 30.68 -21.28
N LYS A 110 34.63 31.42 -20.61
CA LYS A 110 34.49 31.73 -19.17
C LYS A 110 33.20 32.50 -18.86
N ALA A 111 32.82 33.44 -19.72
CA ALA A 111 31.57 34.19 -19.55
C ALA A 111 30.34 33.29 -19.71
N ILE A 112 30.35 32.36 -20.67
CA ILE A 112 29.29 31.36 -20.86
C ILE A 112 29.20 30.42 -19.65
N ASP A 113 30.32 29.92 -19.14
CA ASP A 113 30.31 29.03 -17.97
C ASP A 113 29.82 29.75 -16.70
N LYS A 114 30.22 31.02 -16.51
CA LYS A 114 29.70 31.87 -15.43
C LYS A 114 28.21 32.17 -15.59
N TYR A 115 27.74 32.37 -16.82
CA TYR A 115 26.32 32.53 -17.12
C TYR A 115 25.54 31.28 -16.73
N ASP A 116 25.98 30.09 -17.14
CA ASP A 116 25.32 28.82 -16.78
C ASP A 116 25.28 28.60 -15.27
N GLU A 117 26.38 28.90 -14.57
CA GLU A 117 26.45 28.82 -13.11
C GLU A 117 25.45 29.79 -12.44
N SER A 118 25.37 31.03 -12.95
CA SER A 118 24.46 32.06 -12.42
C SER A 118 22.98 31.77 -12.70
N MET A 119 22.67 31.18 -13.86
CA MET A 119 21.32 30.74 -14.22
C MET A 119 20.93 29.40 -13.58
N SER A 120 21.84 28.77 -12.82
CA SER A 120 21.64 27.42 -12.28
C SER A 120 21.33 26.38 -13.36
N ILE A 121 21.81 26.59 -14.59
CA ILE A 121 21.78 25.59 -15.67
C ILE A 121 22.92 24.62 -15.39
N LYS A 122 22.80 23.89 -14.29
CA LYS A 122 23.59 22.67 -14.11
C LYS A 122 22.99 21.65 -15.07
N PRO A 123 23.79 20.87 -15.82
CA PRO A 123 23.24 19.69 -16.45
C PRO A 123 22.52 18.90 -15.34
N VAL A 124 21.35 18.34 -15.63
CA VAL A 124 20.62 17.52 -14.69
C VAL A 124 21.46 16.25 -14.49
N ILE A 125 22.47 16.30 -13.61
CA ILE A 125 23.53 15.29 -13.51
C ILE A 125 23.09 14.08 -12.68
N GLN A 126 22.03 14.21 -11.88
CA GLN A 126 21.58 13.12 -11.01
C GLN A 126 20.06 13.01 -11.07
N LYS A 127 19.59 12.08 -11.89
CA LYS A 127 18.25 11.53 -11.77
C LYS A 127 18.20 10.78 -10.44
N GLU A 128 17.16 11.02 -9.63
CA GLU A 128 16.98 10.26 -8.39
C GLU A 128 16.88 8.77 -8.73
N LYS A 129 17.62 7.94 -7.98
CA LYS A 129 17.61 6.50 -8.17
C LYS A 129 16.25 5.96 -7.74
N ARG A 130 15.52 5.36 -8.68
CA ARG A 130 14.14 4.90 -8.48
C ARG A 130 14.11 3.49 -7.89
N TRP A 131 15.16 2.69 -8.13
CA TRP A 131 15.35 1.37 -7.52
C TRP A 131 16.13 1.45 -6.21
N ASP A 132 15.58 2.20 -5.25
CA ASP A 132 15.96 2.13 -3.84
C ASP A 132 15.05 1.14 -3.09
N LEU A 133 15.33 0.86 -1.81
CA LEU A 133 14.54 -0.09 -1.03
C LEU A 133 13.05 0.30 -0.98
N TRP A 134 12.74 1.60 -0.93
CA TRP A 134 11.37 2.09 -0.92
C TRP A 134 10.69 1.96 -2.28
N GLY A 135 11.38 2.26 -3.38
CA GLY A 135 10.91 2.04 -4.74
C GLY A 135 10.67 0.56 -5.03
N GLY A 136 11.56 -0.33 -4.58
CA GLY A 136 11.38 -1.78 -4.64
C GLY A 136 10.17 -2.26 -3.83
N LEU A 137 9.95 -1.69 -2.63
CA LEU A 137 8.79 -2.01 -1.79
C LEU A 137 7.48 -1.51 -2.40
N TYR A 138 7.50 -0.29 -2.95
CA TYR A 138 6.39 0.29 -3.70
C TYR A 138 6.04 -0.56 -4.92
N TYR A 139 7.04 -0.99 -5.71
CA TYR A 139 6.83 -1.88 -6.85
C TYR A 139 6.28 -3.25 -6.44
N ALA A 140 6.85 -3.86 -5.40
CA ALA A 140 6.32 -5.10 -4.83
C ALA A 140 4.85 -4.95 -4.42
N GLY A 141 4.52 -3.83 -3.78
CA GLY A 141 3.16 -3.42 -3.40
C GLY A 141 2.20 -3.36 -4.57
N THR A 142 2.56 -2.65 -5.64
CA THR A 142 1.70 -2.47 -6.82
C THR A 142 1.45 -3.77 -7.57
N ILE A 143 2.38 -4.74 -7.51
CA ILE A 143 2.21 -6.08 -8.10
C ILE A 143 1.11 -6.87 -7.39
N TYR A 144 1.26 -7.14 -6.09
CA TYR A 144 0.30 -8.02 -5.40
C TYR A 144 -1.06 -7.35 -5.15
N THR A 145 -1.10 -6.00 -5.10
CA THR A 145 -2.37 -5.24 -5.06
C THR A 145 -3.02 -5.10 -6.43
N THR A 146 -2.35 -5.52 -7.50
CA THR A 146 -2.81 -5.42 -8.89
C THR A 146 -3.14 -3.98 -9.34
N ILE A 147 -2.58 -2.97 -8.65
CA ILE A 147 -2.77 -1.56 -9.03
C ILE A 147 -1.97 -1.25 -10.31
N GLY A 148 -0.70 -1.64 -10.34
CA GLY A 148 0.15 -1.55 -11.53
C GLY A 148 0.21 -0.18 -12.20
N TYR A 149 0.60 0.88 -11.49
CA TYR A 149 0.69 2.24 -12.04
C TYR A 149 1.60 2.36 -13.29
N GLY A 150 2.64 1.54 -13.38
CA GLY A 150 3.54 1.51 -14.54
C GLY A 150 4.55 2.66 -14.58
N ASP A 151 4.58 3.51 -13.55
CA ASP A 151 5.63 4.51 -13.35
C ASP A 151 6.97 3.83 -13.12
N LEU A 152 7.05 2.90 -12.17
CA LEU A 152 8.22 2.07 -11.87
C LEU A 152 7.92 0.63 -12.30
N ALA A 153 8.72 0.08 -13.22
CA ALA A 153 8.53 -1.26 -13.76
C ALA A 153 9.87 -1.95 -14.03
N ALA A 154 9.91 -3.27 -13.80
CA ALA A 154 11.09 -4.08 -14.10
C ALA A 154 11.34 -4.12 -15.61
N GLU A 155 12.52 -3.67 -16.03
CA GLU A 155 12.90 -3.62 -17.43
C GLU A 155 13.78 -4.81 -17.82
N THR A 156 14.51 -5.40 -16.87
CA THR A 156 15.36 -6.55 -17.14
C THR A 156 14.54 -7.81 -17.40
N PHE A 157 15.10 -8.72 -18.19
CA PHE A 157 14.46 -10.02 -18.45
C PHE A 157 14.17 -10.80 -17.15
N TRP A 158 15.16 -10.85 -16.26
CA TRP A 158 15.04 -11.55 -14.98
C TRP A 158 14.08 -10.86 -14.01
N GLY A 159 14.06 -9.52 -13.98
CA GLY A 159 13.12 -8.76 -13.19
C GLY A 159 11.67 -9.00 -13.63
N ARG A 160 11.40 -9.00 -14.94
CA ARG A 160 10.06 -9.32 -15.48
C ARG A 160 9.62 -10.75 -15.15
N LEU A 161 10.50 -11.73 -15.32
CA LEU A 161 10.20 -13.12 -14.98
C LEU A 161 9.92 -13.27 -13.48
N PHE A 162 10.72 -12.62 -12.63
CA PHE A 162 10.48 -12.61 -11.19
C PHE A 162 9.16 -11.94 -10.84
N THR A 163 8.80 -10.80 -11.45
CA THR A 163 7.49 -10.15 -11.28
C THR A 163 6.33 -11.11 -11.58
N MET A 164 6.41 -11.90 -12.65
CA MET A 164 5.36 -12.87 -13.00
C MET A 164 5.19 -13.92 -11.90
N VAL A 165 6.28 -14.53 -11.45
CA VAL A 165 6.25 -15.55 -10.38
C VAL A 165 5.78 -14.93 -9.06
N TYR A 166 6.27 -13.73 -8.74
CA TYR A 166 5.92 -12.98 -7.53
C TYR A 166 4.43 -12.61 -7.49
N ALA A 167 3.82 -12.31 -8.64
CA ALA A 167 2.39 -12.04 -8.73
C ALA A 167 1.52 -13.28 -8.41
N VAL A 168 1.93 -14.47 -8.88
CA VAL A 168 1.17 -15.73 -8.68
C VAL A 168 0.99 -16.04 -7.20
N PHE A 169 1.99 -15.80 -6.36
CA PHE A 169 1.90 -16.04 -4.91
C PHE A 169 1.41 -14.81 -4.13
N GLY A 170 1.75 -13.60 -4.60
CA GLY A 170 1.38 -12.36 -3.94
C GLY A 170 -0.13 -12.08 -3.96
N ILE A 171 -0.79 -12.29 -5.10
CA ILE A 171 -2.22 -11.97 -5.26
C ILE A 171 -3.10 -12.82 -4.32
N PRO A 172 -2.98 -14.17 -4.26
CA PRO A 172 -3.76 -14.96 -3.32
C PRO A 172 -3.54 -14.55 -1.86
N MET A 173 -2.29 -14.24 -1.49
CA MET A 173 -1.96 -13.82 -0.14
C MET A 173 -2.62 -12.49 0.24
N VAL A 174 -2.62 -11.49 -0.65
CA VAL A 174 -3.29 -10.20 -0.35
C VAL A 174 -4.81 -10.38 -0.25
N VAL A 175 -5.41 -11.24 -1.08
CA VAL A 175 -6.86 -11.50 -1.05
C VAL A 175 -7.28 -12.13 0.28
N THR A 176 -6.50 -13.09 0.81
CA THR A 176 -6.76 -13.66 2.14
C THR A 176 -6.69 -12.60 3.23
N ILE A 177 -5.68 -11.72 3.18
CA ILE A 177 -5.52 -10.64 4.16
C ILE A 177 -6.68 -9.64 4.07
N LEU A 178 -7.11 -9.27 2.86
CA LEU A 178 -8.23 -8.36 2.66
C LEU A 178 -9.54 -8.93 3.20
N ASN A 179 -9.79 -10.23 3.05
CA ASN A 179 -10.99 -10.86 3.61
C ASN A 179 -11.02 -10.79 5.14
N ASP A 180 -9.88 -11.07 5.79
CA ASP A 180 -9.73 -11.00 7.23
C ASP A 180 -9.90 -9.57 7.75
N TRP A 181 -9.20 -8.62 7.14
CA TRP A 181 -9.29 -7.20 7.49
C TRP A 181 -10.69 -6.64 7.24
N GLY A 182 -11.33 -7.02 6.14
CA GLY A 182 -12.71 -6.66 5.82
C GLY A 182 -13.69 -7.14 6.89
N THR A 183 -13.50 -8.37 7.40
CA THR A 183 -14.31 -8.89 8.50
C THR A 183 -14.10 -8.09 9.78
N ILE A 184 -12.86 -7.76 10.14
CA ILE A 184 -12.55 -6.96 11.33
C ILE A 184 -13.18 -5.56 11.20
N MET A 185 -12.98 -4.89 10.07
CA MET A 185 -13.57 -3.58 9.78
C MET A 185 -15.10 -3.61 9.86
N PHE A 186 -15.74 -4.62 9.26
CA PHE A 186 -17.19 -4.79 9.33
C PHE A 186 -17.68 -4.98 10.77
N ASN A 187 -16.98 -5.80 11.57
CA ASN A 187 -17.34 -6.01 12.97
C ASN A 187 -17.20 -4.72 13.80
N VAL A 188 -16.15 -3.94 13.55
CA VAL A 188 -15.95 -2.63 14.19
C VAL A 188 -17.04 -1.64 13.76
N ALA A 189 -17.29 -1.53 12.45
CA ALA A 189 -18.33 -0.68 11.90
C ALA A 189 -19.71 -1.05 12.44
N ASN A 190 -20.05 -2.34 12.50
CA ASN A 190 -21.32 -2.82 13.03
C ASN A 190 -21.46 -2.59 14.54
N LYS A 191 -20.37 -2.72 15.32
CA LYS A 191 -20.37 -2.35 16.74
C LYS A 191 -20.61 -0.84 16.92
N ILE A 192 -19.94 -0.01 16.11
CA ILE A 192 -20.13 1.45 16.14
C ILE A 192 -21.56 1.79 15.73
N TRP A 193 -22.08 1.19 14.67
CA TRP A 193 -23.45 1.36 14.20
C TRP A 193 -24.43 0.98 15.30
N LYS A 194 -24.41 -0.24 15.82
CA LYS A 194 -25.31 -0.67 16.89
C LYS A 194 -25.21 0.18 18.16
N LYS A 195 -24.05 0.74 18.49
CA LYS A 195 -23.87 1.57 19.69
C LYS A 195 -24.33 3.01 19.49
N LYS A 196 -23.97 3.64 18.37
CA LYS A 196 -24.23 5.08 18.11
C LYS A 196 -25.51 5.34 17.30
N PHE A 197 -25.93 4.40 16.46
CA PHE A 197 -27.11 4.56 15.61
C PHE A 197 -28.41 4.65 16.43
N PRO A 198 -28.63 3.83 17.48
CA PRO A 198 -29.81 4.00 18.33
C PRO A 198 -29.81 5.33 19.08
N SER A 199 -28.66 5.79 19.57
CA SER A 199 -28.56 7.09 20.26
C SER A 199 -28.80 8.29 19.33
N LEU A 200 -28.46 8.16 18.04
CA LEU A 200 -28.76 9.17 17.02
C LEU A 200 -30.25 9.19 16.63
N LEU A 201 -30.91 8.02 16.64
CA LEU A 201 -32.33 7.91 16.28
C LEU A 201 -33.30 8.14 17.45
N GLN A 202 -32.83 8.06 18.70
CA GLN A 202 -33.63 8.34 19.90
C GLN A 202 -34.35 9.69 19.87
N PRO A 203 -33.69 10.85 19.64
CA PRO A 203 -34.38 12.14 19.64
C PRO A 203 -35.46 12.26 18.55
N ILE A 204 -35.26 11.63 17.39
CA ILE A 204 -36.24 11.60 16.31
C ILE A 204 -37.44 10.73 16.71
N LYS A 205 -37.21 9.54 17.28
CA LYS A 205 -38.28 8.67 17.78
C LYS A 205 -39.09 9.35 18.89
N ASP A 206 -38.41 10.04 19.80
CA ASP A 206 -39.05 10.74 20.91
C ASP A 206 -39.91 11.91 20.43
N PHE A 207 -39.46 12.63 19.38
CA PHE A 207 -40.23 13.69 18.72
C PHE A 207 -41.51 13.16 18.06
N PHE A 208 -41.43 12.06 17.32
CA PHE A 208 -42.63 11.46 16.71
C PHE A 208 -43.57 10.84 17.75
N ALA A 209 -43.02 10.25 18.83
CA ALA A 209 -43.82 9.70 19.92
C ALA A 209 -44.59 10.79 20.69
N THR A 210 -43.96 11.94 20.94
CA THR A 210 -44.63 13.09 21.56
C THR A 210 -45.72 13.67 20.66
N LYS A 211 -45.46 13.84 19.36
CA LYS A 211 -46.47 14.32 18.40
C LYS A 211 -47.69 13.39 18.30
N LYS A 212 -47.47 12.06 18.33
CA LYS A 212 -48.57 11.08 18.32
C LYS A 212 -49.41 11.12 19.59
N ARG A 213 -48.80 11.30 20.77
CA ARG A 213 -49.51 11.45 22.05
C ARG A 213 -50.38 12.71 22.08
N GLN A 214 -49.85 13.82 21.57
CA GLN A 214 -50.57 15.10 21.51
C GLN A 214 -51.82 15.02 20.62
N GLY A 215 -51.70 14.43 19.41
CA GLY A 215 -52.87 14.22 18.55
C GLY A 215 -53.93 13.28 19.13
N SER A 216 -53.52 12.23 19.86
CA SER A 216 -54.47 11.32 20.53
C SER A 216 -55.19 11.98 21.71
N GLN A 217 -54.53 12.90 22.42
CA GLN A 217 -55.15 13.67 23.51
C GLN A 217 -56.17 14.68 22.97
N GLU A 218 -55.86 15.36 21.87
CA GLU A 218 -56.81 16.29 21.25
C GLU A 218 -58.09 15.59 20.79
N VAL A 219 -57.99 14.44 20.12
CA VAL A 219 -59.16 13.66 19.68
C VAL A 219 -60.05 13.23 20.85
N SER A 220 -59.45 12.76 21.95
CA SER A 220 -60.20 12.38 23.15
C SER A 220 -60.90 13.57 23.81
N LEU A 221 -60.26 14.75 23.85
CA LEU A 221 -60.90 15.98 24.34
C LEU A 221 -62.07 16.41 23.45
N PHE A 222 -61.93 16.30 22.12
CA PHE A 222 -63.03 16.57 21.19
C PHE A 222 -64.20 15.61 21.37
N GLU A 223 -63.96 14.31 21.60
CA GLU A 223 -65.02 13.34 21.89
C GLU A 223 -65.76 13.65 23.19
N ILE A 224 -65.04 14.01 24.25
CA ILE A 224 -65.63 14.39 25.55
C ILE A 224 -66.45 15.68 25.41
N LEU A 225 -65.95 16.69 24.70
CA LEU A 225 -66.65 17.95 24.48
C LEU A 225 -67.87 17.77 23.55
N ALA A 226 -67.79 16.93 22.53
CA ALA A 226 -68.90 16.61 21.64
C ALA A 226 -70.00 15.78 22.33
N GLY A 227 -69.63 14.92 23.29
CA GLY A 227 -70.57 14.17 24.13
C GLY A 227 -71.32 15.02 25.17
N HIS A 228 -70.88 16.25 25.43
CA HIS A 228 -71.51 17.16 26.39
C HIS A 228 -72.46 18.19 25.74
N PHE A 229 -72.66 18.14 24.41
CA PHE A 229 -73.68 18.94 23.76
C PHE A 229 -75.06 18.28 23.98
N PRO A 230 -76.03 18.94 24.65
CA PRO A 230 -77.38 18.41 24.76
C PRO A 230 -77.97 18.31 23.34
N ARG A 231 -78.45 17.12 22.98
CA ARG A 231 -79.37 16.97 21.85
C ARG A 231 -80.69 17.66 22.21
N SER A 232 -80.75 18.98 22.08
CA SER A 232 -82.00 19.69 21.91
C SER A 232 -82.08 20.17 20.47
N LEU A 233 -82.99 19.53 19.73
CA LEU A 233 -83.81 20.05 18.62
C LEU A 233 -84.18 18.87 17.71
N GLY A 234 -85.46 18.51 17.78
CA GLY A 234 -86.10 17.38 17.13
C GLY A 234 -87.32 16.96 17.95
#